data_AF-A0A4Q7LG27-F1
#
_entry.id   AF-A0A4Q7LG27-F1
#
_cell.length_a   1.000
_cell.length_b   1.000
_cell.length_c   1.000
_cell.angle_alpha   90.00
_cell.angle_beta   90.00
_cell.angle_gamma   90.00
#
_symmetry.space_group_name_H-M   'P 1'
#
loop_
_entity.id
_entity.type
_entity.pdbx_description
1 polymer ?
#
loop_
_entity_poly.entity_id
_entity_poly.type
_entity_poly.pdbx_seq_one_letter_code
_entity_poly.pdbx_strand_id
1 'polypeptide(L)'
;MSYALVWSVTVVLLALWSFTVWALNAVSVWTLSHAGDLGGAASGVGALRLPEWLAIWVPQEIVQAVPAMLADLAPFVQAVLETAPVLAGGVTVLAWVIWTLGSLMLIGAGVAGHLGMAVWRRRVVAA
;
A
#
# COMPACT_ATOMS: atom_id res chain seq x y z
N MET A 1 -2.26 34.03 13.36
CA MET A 1 -1.37 33.20 12.50
C MET A 1 -1.18 31.78 13.02
N SER A 2 -0.98 31.57 14.33
CA SER A 2 -0.82 30.23 14.94
C SER A 2 -2.00 29.26 14.66
N TYR A 3 -3.24 29.73 14.72
CA TYR A 3 -4.41 28.91 14.36
C TYR A 3 -4.41 28.45 12.90
N ALA A 4 -4.02 29.34 11.98
CA ALA A 4 -3.90 28.99 10.56
C ALA A 4 -2.79 27.97 10.34
N LEU A 5 -1.67 28.09 11.05
CA LEU A 5 -0.57 27.13 10.98
C LEU A 5 -0.99 25.72 11.42
N VAL A 6 -1.72 25.59 12.53
CA VAL A 6 -2.21 24.28 13.01
C VAL A 6 -3.14 23.65 11.99
N TRP A 7 -4.07 24.41 11.43
CA TRP A 7 -4.96 23.89 10.39
C TRP A 7 -4.22 23.56 9.09
N SER A 8 -3.25 24.37 8.66
CA SER A 8 -2.40 24.06 7.50
C SER A 8 -1.66 22.75 7.68
N VAL A 9 -1.06 22.51 8.86
CA VAL A 9 -0.38 21.25 9.16
C VAL A 9 -1.36 20.08 9.16
N THR A 10 -2.53 20.22 9.78
CA THR A 10 -3.58 19.19 9.75
C THR A 10 -4.01 18.86 8.32
N VAL A 11 -4.21 19.86 7.46
CA VAL A 11 -4.60 19.65 6.05
C VAL A 11 -3.50 18.94 5.27
N VAL A 12 -2.24 19.33 5.44
CA VAL A 12 -1.11 18.66 4.78
C VAL A 12 -0.98 17.21 5.24
N LEU A 13 -1.12 16.95 6.54
CA LEU A 13 -1.10 15.58 7.08
C LEU A 13 -2.27 14.75 6.57
N LEU A 14 -3.47 15.33 6.49
CA LEU A 14 -4.66 14.67 5.96
C LEU A 14 -4.51 14.35 4.46
N ALA A 15 -3.93 15.28 3.70
CA ALA A 15 -3.64 15.07 2.28
C ALA A 15 -2.62 13.96 2.08
N LEU A 16 -1.53 13.96 2.85
CA LEU A 16 -0.51 12.90 2.81
C LEU A 16 -1.09 11.55 3.21
N TRP A 17 -1.86 11.50 4.30
CA TRP A 17 -2.55 10.29 4.76
C TRP A 17 -3.49 9.74 3.69
N SER A 18 -4.34 10.60 3.12
CA SER A 18 -5.27 10.22 2.06
C SER A 18 -4.52 9.70 0.84
N PHE A 19 -3.47 10.39 0.42
CA PHE A 19 -2.64 9.97 -0.70
C PHE A 19 -2.04 8.58 -0.46
N THR A 20 -1.47 8.32 0.71
CA THR A 20 -0.89 7.02 1.05
C THR A 20 -1.94 5.90 1.03
N VAL A 21 -3.10 6.08 1.67
CA VAL A 21 -4.14 5.04 1.72
C VAL A 21 -4.66 4.72 0.32
N TRP A 22 -4.96 5.74 -0.48
CA TRP A 22 -5.48 5.55 -1.84
C TRP A 22 -4.43 5.02 -2.81
N ALA A 23 -3.15 5.42 -2.68
CA ALA A 23 -2.06 4.85 -3.47
C ALA A 23 -1.89 3.36 -3.20
N LEU A 24 -1.86 2.95 -1.92
CA LEU A 24 -1.79 1.54 -1.54
C LEU A 24 -3.00 0.74 -2.02
N ASN A 25 -4.21 1.31 -1.91
CA ASN A 25 -5.42 0.69 -2.44
C ASN A 25 -5.35 0.52 -3.98
N ALA A 26 -4.89 1.54 -4.71
CA ALA A 26 -4.76 1.48 -6.17
C ALA A 26 -3.76 0.42 -6.61
N VAL A 27 -2.60 0.33 -5.96
CA VAL A 27 -1.61 -0.73 -6.22
C VAL A 27 -2.23 -2.10 -5.94
N SER A 28 -2.92 -2.26 -4.82
CA SER A 28 -3.54 -3.54 -4.45
C SER A 28 -4.61 -3.98 -5.45
N VAL A 29 -5.50 -3.06 -5.86
CA VAL A 29 -6.54 -3.33 -6.86
C VAL A 29 -5.92 -3.64 -8.22
N TRP A 30 -4.89 -2.90 -8.64
CA TRP A 30 -4.17 -3.15 -9.88
C TRP A 30 -3.50 -4.54 -9.87
N THR A 31 -2.85 -4.91 -8.77
CA THR A 31 -2.24 -6.24 -8.62
C THR A 31 -3.28 -7.33 -8.68
N LEU A 32 -4.41 -7.18 -7.99
CA LEU A 32 -5.50 -8.17 -8.02
C LEU A 32 -6.12 -8.29 -9.42
N SER A 33 -6.31 -7.19 -10.14
CA SER A 33 -6.89 -7.22 -11.49
C SER A 33 -5.96 -7.85 -12.54
N HIS A 34 -4.64 -7.77 -12.33
CA HIS A 34 -3.63 -8.37 -13.21
C HIS A 34 -3.06 -9.69 -12.66
N ALA A 35 -3.58 -10.19 -11.53
CA ALA A 35 -3.04 -11.39 -10.88
C ALA A 35 -3.13 -12.62 -11.79
N GLY A 36 -4.18 -12.72 -12.62
CA GLY A 36 -4.33 -13.78 -13.62
C GLY A 36 -3.25 -13.73 -14.71
N ASP A 37 -2.93 -12.54 -15.21
CA ASP A 37 -1.87 -12.35 -16.21
C ASP A 37 -0.48 -12.60 -15.63
N LEU A 38 -0.25 -12.19 -14.37
CA LEU A 38 0.99 -12.44 -13.64
C LEU A 38 1.18 -13.92 -13.31
N GLY A 39 0.10 -14.63 -12.92
CA GLY A 39 0.10 -16.07 -12.68
C GLY A 39 0.28 -16.89 -13.96
N GLY A 40 -0.35 -16.46 -15.06
CA GLY A 40 -0.15 -17.03 -16.40
C GLY A 40 1.29 -16.87 -16.89
N ALA A 41 1.86 -15.67 -16.75
CA ALA A 41 3.26 -15.41 -17.05
C ALA A 41 4.20 -16.29 -16.20
N ALA A 42 3.94 -16.42 -14.90
CA ALA A 42 4.71 -17.29 -13.99
C ALA A 42 4.65 -18.77 -14.38
N SER A 43 3.47 -19.27 -14.78
CA SER A 43 3.32 -20.64 -15.30
C SER A 43 4.06 -20.87 -16.63
N GLY A 44 4.23 -19.82 -17.43
CA GLY A 44 5.05 -19.80 -18.63
C GLY A 44 6.55 -19.70 -18.38
N VAL A 45 7.01 -19.28 -17.19
CA VAL A 45 8.46 -19.17 -16.88
C VAL A 45 9.15 -20.53 -16.91
N GLY A 46 8.45 -21.61 -16.55
CA GLY A 46 8.97 -22.98 -16.73
C GLY A 46 9.14 -23.40 -18.19
N ALA A 47 8.45 -22.73 -19.12
CA ALA A 47 8.56 -22.92 -20.57
C ALA A 47 9.44 -21.88 -21.27
N LEU A 48 9.83 -20.80 -20.57
CA LEU A 48 10.80 -19.81 -21.04
C LEU A 48 12.19 -20.47 -21.06
N ARG A 49 12.51 -21.10 -22.18
CA ARG A 49 13.88 -21.51 -22.46
C ARG A 49 14.75 -20.27 -22.49
N LEU A 50 15.84 -20.31 -21.71
CA LEU A 50 16.86 -19.29 -21.76
C LEU A 50 17.35 -19.19 -23.21
N PRO A 51 17.34 -18.00 -23.84
CA PRO A 51 17.83 -17.85 -25.20
C PRO A 51 19.27 -18.34 -25.30
N GLU A 52 19.62 -19.01 -26.40
CA GLU A 52 20.92 -19.68 -26.54
C GLU A 52 22.11 -18.72 -26.38
N TRP A 53 21.94 -17.45 -26.74
CA TRP A 53 22.94 -16.40 -26.55
C TRP A 53 23.17 -16.04 -25.08
N LEU A 54 22.17 -16.23 -24.21
CA LEU A 54 22.24 -15.95 -22.78
C LEU A 54 22.72 -17.19 -22.00
N ALA A 55 22.46 -18.39 -22.54
CA ALA A 55 22.94 -19.66 -21.97
C ALA A 55 24.47 -19.75 -21.87
N ILE A 56 25.20 -19.06 -22.74
CA ILE A 56 26.69 -18.99 -22.69
C ILE A 56 27.21 -18.21 -21.47
N TRP A 57 26.42 -17.26 -20.96
CA TRP A 57 26.85 -16.34 -19.89
C TRP A 57 26.26 -16.69 -18.52
N VAL A 58 25.35 -17.66 -18.45
CA VAL A 58 24.66 -18.04 -17.23
C VAL A 58 25.13 -19.42 -16.77
N PRO A 59 25.79 -19.51 -15.60
CA PRO A 59 26.15 -20.78 -14.98
C PRO A 59 24.95 -21.72 -14.83
N GLN A 60 25.17 -23.01 -15.05
CA GLN A 60 24.11 -24.01 -15.11
C GLN A 60 23.37 -24.16 -13.76
N GLU A 61 24.03 -23.79 -12.65
CA GLU A 61 23.45 -23.73 -11.31
C GLU A 61 22.32 -22.69 -11.25
N ILE A 62 22.49 -21.53 -11.88
CA ILE A 62 21.47 -20.46 -11.91
C ILE A 62 20.29 -20.88 -12.78
N VAL A 63 20.56 -21.59 -13.89
CA VAL A 63 19.52 -22.13 -14.79
C VAL A 63 18.60 -23.12 -14.07
N GLN A 64 19.09 -23.85 -13.06
CA GLN A 64 18.28 -24.76 -12.26
C GLN A 64 17.72 -24.12 -10.98
N ALA A 65 18.47 -23.22 -10.34
CA ALA A 65 18.06 -22.60 -9.08
C ALA A 65 16.88 -21.64 -9.26
N VAL A 66 16.82 -20.88 -10.36
CA VAL A 66 15.75 -19.89 -10.59
C VAL A 66 14.38 -20.56 -10.79
N PRO A 67 14.23 -21.58 -11.65
CA PRO A 67 12.95 -22.30 -11.76
C PRO A 67 12.55 -22.99 -10.46
N ALA A 68 13.50 -23.53 -9.70
CA ALA A 68 13.23 -24.15 -8.40
C ALA A 68 12.71 -23.12 -7.37
N MET A 69 13.35 -21.95 -7.26
CA MET A 69 12.87 -20.85 -6.41
C MET A 69 11.47 -20.37 -6.83
N LEU A 70 11.19 -20.30 -8.13
CA LEU A 70 9.88 -19.90 -8.63
C LEU A 70 8.80 -20.96 -8.38
N ALA A 71 9.16 -22.25 -8.51
CA ALA A 71 8.29 -23.36 -8.18
C ALA A 71 7.92 -23.37 -6.69
N ASP A 72 8.86 -23.03 -5.79
CA ASP A 72 8.60 -22.86 -4.36
C ASP A 72 7.63 -21.69 -4.06
N LEU A 73 7.58 -20.70 -4.96
CA LEU A 73 6.67 -19.55 -4.84
C LEU A 73 5.27 -19.82 -5.42
N ALA A 74 5.12 -20.84 -6.27
CA ALA A 74 3.86 -21.18 -6.93
C ALA A 74 2.68 -21.42 -5.97
N PRO A 75 2.85 -22.14 -4.83
CA PRO A 75 1.76 -22.33 -3.87
C PRO A 75 1.29 -21.02 -3.24
N PHE A 76 2.21 -20.07 -3.03
CA PHE A 76 1.88 -18.76 -2.47
C PHE A 76 1.07 -17.92 -3.46
N VAL A 77 1.46 -17.95 -4.74
CA VAL A 77 0.71 -17.30 -5.82
C VAL A 77 -0.69 -17.93 -5.97
N GLN A 78 -0.80 -19.26 -5.90
CA GLN A 78 -2.09 -19.95 -5.92
C GLN A 78 -2.98 -19.58 -4.73
N ALA A 79 -2.44 -19.54 -3.51
CA ALA A 79 -3.18 -19.13 -2.32
C ALA A 79 -3.70 -17.69 -2.43
N VAL A 80 -2.90 -16.78 -3.01
CA VAL A 80 -3.33 -15.40 -3.29
C VAL A 80 -4.43 -15.36 -4.36
N LEU A 81 -4.34 -16.17 -5.42
CA LEU A 81 -5.37 -16.25 -6.46
C LEU A 81 -6.69 -16.84 -5.96
N GLU A 82 -6.64 -17.86 -5.10
CA GLU A 82 -7.82 -18.46 -4.50
C GLU A 82 -8.55 -17.50 -3.54
N THR A 83 -7.81 -16.63 -2.85
CA THR A 83 -8.37 -15.63 -1.94
C THR A 83 -8.71 -14.31 -2.63
N ALA A 84 -8.26 -14.10 -3.87
CA ALA A 84 -8.47 -12.88 -4.64
C ALA A 84 -9.94 -12.43 -4.76
N PRO A 85 -10.95 -13.31 -4.98
CA PRO A 85 -12.34 -12.90 -5.06
C PRO A 85 -12.88 -12.27 -3.78
N VAL A 86 -12.42 -12.76 -2.62
CA VAL A 86 -12.77 -12.21 -1.30
C VAL A 86 -12.06 -10.86 -1.06
N LEU A 87 -10.83 -10.74 -1.55
CA LEU A 87 -10.01 -9.52 -1.44
C LEU A 87 -10.46 -8.40 -2.39
N ALA A 88 -11.02 -8.73 -3.56
CA ALA A 88 -11.41 -7.76 -4.58
C ALA A 88 -12.42 -6.72 -4.06
N GLY A 89 -13.34 -7.13 -3.18
CA GLY A 89 -14.21 -6.22 -2.43
C GLY A 89 -13.62 -5.77 -1.09
N GLY A 90 -12.95 -6.68 -0.37
CA GLY A 90 -12.45 -6.45 0.98
C GLY A 90 -11.36 -5.38 1.09
N VAL A 91 -10.47 -5.28 0.11
CA VAL A 91 -9.33 -4.33 0.14
C VAL A 91 -9.81 -2.88 0.11
N THR A 92 -10.80 -2.56 -0.74
CA THR A 92 -11.35 -1.21 -0.78
C THR A 92 -12.18 -0.88 0.46
N VAL A 93 -12.90 -1.86 1.03
CA VAL A 93 -13.60 -1.66 2.32
C VAL A 93 -12.60 -1.38 3.44
N LEU A 94 -11.49 -2.14 3.52
CA LEU A 94 -10.42 -1.88 4.47
C LEU A 94 -9.78 -0.51 4.26
N ALA A 95 -9.55 -0.09 3.01
CA ALA A 95 -9.04 1.22 2.69
C ALA A 95 -9.98 2.33 3.21
N TRP A 96 -11.29 2.19 3.04
CA TRP A 96 -12.28 3.11 3.61
C TRP A 96 -12.20 3.16 5.14
N VAL A 97 -12.17 2.00 5.82
CA VAL A 97 -12.10 1.94 7.29
C VAL A 97 -10.82 2.61 7.82
N ILE A 98 -9.67 2.25 7.26
CA ILE A 98 -8.37 2.81 7.64
C ILE A 98 -8.35 4.32 7.38
N TRP A 99 -8.80 4.74 6.20
CA TRP A 99 -8.86 6.14 5.83
C TRP A 99 -9.73 6.94 6.79
N THR A 100 -10.96 6.49 7.07
CA THR A 100 -11.90 7.18 7.97
C THR A 100 -11.34 7.27 9.39
N LEU A 101 -10.79 6.19 9.92
CA LEU A 101 -10.21 6.18 11.26
C LEU A 101 -9.05 7.18 11.37
N GLY A 102 -8.13 7.18 10.41
CA GLY A 102 -7.02 8.11 10.38
C GLY A 102 -7.45 9.57 10.18
N SER A 103 -8.42 9.82 9.29
CA SER A 103 -8.98 11.16 9.07
C SER A 103 -9.64 11.72 10.33
N LEU A 104 -10.44 10.90 11.04
CA LEU A 104 -11.07 11.32 12.30
C LEU A 104 -10.01 11.65 13.35
N MET A 105 -8.96 10.83 13.47
CA MET A 105 -7.87 11.07 14.40
C MET A 105 -7.11 12.38 14.10
N LEU A 106 -6.80 12.64 12.83
CA LEU A 106 -6.10 13.86 12.39
C LEU A 106 -6.95 15.12 12.56
N ILE A 107 -8.24 15.07 12.23
CA ILE A 107 -9.17 16.18 12.46
C ILE A 107 -9.31 16.44 13.96
N GLY A 108 -9.45 15.38 14.77
CA GLY A 108 -9.47 15.48 16.23
C GLY A 108 -8.21 16.16 16.80
N ALA A 109 -7.04 15.81 16.28
CA ALA A 109 -5.78 16.46 16.66
C ALA A 109 -5.75 17.95 16.28
N GLY A 110 -6.25 18.31 15.09
CA GLY A 110 -6.39 19.71 14.67
C GLY A 110 -7.30 20.52 15.59
N VAL A 111 -8.46 19.96 15.95
CA VAL A 111 -9.41 20.58 16.90
C VAL A 111 -8.78 20.72 18.28
N ALA A 112 -8.12 19.68 18.80
CA ALA A 112 -7.46 19.72 20.10
C ALA A 112 -6.35 20.77 20.15
N GLY A 113 -5.54 20.86 19.10
CA GLY A 113 -4.51 21.90 18.96
C GLY A 113 -5.12 23.31 18.94
N HIS A 114 -6.22 23.49 18.21
CA HIS A 114 -6.95 24.76 18.17
C HIS A 114 -7.51 25.15 19.55
N LEU A 115 -8.17 24.24 20.26
CA LEU A 115 -8.73 24.49 21.59
C LEU A 115 -7.64 24.73 22.63
N GLY A 116 -6.52 23.99 22.58
CA GLY A 116 -5.38 24.18 23.47
C GLY A 116 -4.81 25.60 23.38
N MET A 117 -4.63 26.12 22.15
CA MET A 117 -4.22 27.51 21.94
C MET A 117 -5.25 28.52 22.47
N ALA A 118 -6.55 28.24 22.31
CA ALA A 118 -7.61 29.12 22.80
C ALA A 118 -7.63 29.20 24.33
N VAL A 119 -7.48 28.08 25.03
CA VAL A 119 -7.39 28.02 26.50
C VAL A 119 -6.12 28.70 26.99
N TRP A 120 -4.98 28.47 26.34
CA TRP A 120 -3.71 29.10 26.70
C TRP A 120 -3.76 30.62 26.58
N ARG A 121 -4.32 31.17 25.48
CA ARG A 121 -4.53 32.63 25.35
C ARG A 121 -5.38 33.20 26.47
N ARG A 122 -6.45 32.49 26.88
CA ARG A 122 -7.32 32.95 27.98
C ARG A 122 -6.56 33.00 29.31
N ARG A 123 -5.68 32.02 29.58
CA ARG A 123 -4.87 31.98 30.81
C ARG A 123 -3.80 33.06 30.85
N VAL A 124 -3.15 33.37 29.72
CA VAL A 124 -2.12 34.41 29.63
C VAL A 124 -2.71 35.82 29.72
N VAL A 125 -3.94 36.04 29.24
CA VAL A 125 -4.61 37.35 29.31
C VAL A 125 -5.26 37.60 30.69
N ALA A 126 -5.56 36.54 31.44
CA ALA A 126 -6.14 36.64 32.78
C ALA A 126 -5.11 36.70 33.91
N ALA A 127 -3.81 36.59 33.60
CA ALA A 127 -2.67 36.69 34.52
C ALA A 127 -1.97 38.04 34.32
#